data_AF-A0A5E5QR79-F1
#
_entry.id   AF-A0A5E5QR79-F1
#
_cell.length_a   1.000
_cell.length_b   1.000
_cell.length_c   1.000
_cell.angle_alpha   90.00
_cell.angle_beta   90.00
_cell.angle_gamma   90.00
#
_symmetry.space_group_name_H-M   'P 1'
#
loop_
_entity.id
_entity.type
_entity.pdbx_description
1 polymer ?
#
loop_
_entity_poly.entity_id
_entity_poly.type
_entity_poly.pdbx_seq_one_letter_code
_entity_poly.pdbx_strand_id
1 'polypeptide(L)'
;MPTTKTITSVPSLTIAGSGGVNTAANTITFNFSKAVKDGLFTVDDIGIVNGTINSGSFTKVSATQYTIMVTPSLGGKHSNVAITTEINNTTNTLTDISDNGNTHTATTKNITRISYLKNLVDIDGKDSDVDLTHWDVSHASNANRAFSNATAFNQ
;
A
#
# COMPACT_ATOMS: atom_id res chain seq x y z
N MET A 1 -42.28 -16.41 14.98
CA MET A 1 -41.52 -15.21 14.56
C MET A 1 -40.38 -15.67 13.65
N PRO A 2 -40.19 -15.12 12.45
CA PRO A 2 -39.00 -15.41 11.67
C PRO A 2 -37.82 -14.69 12.34
N THR A 3 -36.83 -15.43 12.81
CA THR A 3 -35.54 -14.84 13.20
C THR A 3 -34.84 -14.41 11.92
N THR A 4 -34.78 -13.11 11.66
CA THR A 4 -33.92 -12.56 10.61
C THR A 4 -32.49 -12.94 10.95
N LYS A 5 -31.94 -13.94 10.25
CA LYS A 5 -30.52 -14.29 10.34
C LYS A 5 -29.76 -13.10 9.75
N THR A 6 -29.20 -12.24 10.59
CA THR A 6 -28.34 -11.14 10.16
C THR A 6 -27.18 -11.76 9.39
N ILE A 7 -27.15 -11.57 8.08
CA ILE A 7 -26.04 -12.03 7.26
C ILE A 7 -24.92 -11.03 7.51
N THR A 8 -24.04 -11.35 8.45
CA THR A 8 -22.93 -10.48 8.83
C THR A 8 -21.88 -10.51 7.73
N SER A 9 -21.85 -9.49 6.87
CA SER A 9 -20.79 -9.39 5.86
C SER A 9 -19.42 -9.20 6.54
N VAL A 10 -18.40 -9.89 6.03
CA VAL A 10 -17.02 -9.80 6.52
C VAL A 10 -16.45 -8.43 6.15
N PRO A 11 -15.67 -7.75 7.03
CA PRO A 11 -14.98 -6.53 6.64
C PRO A 11 -14.06 -6.79 5.43
N SER A 12 -14.12 -5.90 4.45
CA SER A 12 -13.23 -5.90 3.28
C SER A 12 -12.27 -4.73 3.39
N LEU A 13 -11.01 -4.92 2.98
CA LEU A 13 -9.98 -3.90 2.99
C LEU A 13 -9.70 -3.36 1.58
N THR A 14 -9.59 -2.05 1.45
CA THR A 14 -9.05 -1.36 0.27
C THR A 14 -7.88 -0.47 0.68
N ILE A 15 -6.87 -0.37 -0.18
CA ILE A 15 -5.66 0.43 0.06
C ILE A 15 -5.64 1.58 -0.95
N ALA A 16 -5.56 2.81 -0.46
CA ALA A 16 -5.43 4.02 -1.25
C ALA A 16 -4.05 4.67 -1.01
N GLY A 17 -3.50 5.28 -2.06
CA GLY A 17 -2.15 5.85 -2.03
C GLY A 17 -1.09 4.92 -2.61
N SER A 18 0.01 5.51 -3.06
CA SER A 18 1.09 4.79 -3.75
C SER A 18 2.47 5.41 -3.52
N GLY A 19 2.59 6.34 -2.58
CA GLY A 19 3.80 7.12 -2.35
C GLY A 19 3.90 8.37 -3.25
N GLY A 20 4.94 9.16 -3.01
CA GLY A 20 5.27 10.36 -3.77
C GLY A 20 6.07 11.34 -2.94
N VAL A 21 6.43 12.47 -3.55
CA VAL A 21 7.36 13.47 -2.95
C VAL A 21 6.76 14.22 -1.76
N ASN A 22 5.44 14.45 -1.77
CA ASN A 22 4.77 15.30 -0.78
C ASN A 22 3.95 14.50 0.23
N THR A 23 3.60 15.16 1.33
CA THR A 23 2.88 14.55 2.47
C THR A 23 1.53 13.93 2.09
N ALA A 24 0.82 14.50 1.11
CA ALA A 24 -0.45 13.94 0.67
C ALA A 24 -0.23 12.65 -0.13
N ALA A 25 0.75 12.64 -1.04
CA ALA A 25 1.07 11.50 -1.88
C ALA A 25 1.77 10.36 -1.10
N ASN A 26 2.53 10.70 -0.06
CA ASN A 26 3.25 9.74 0.77
C ASN A 26 2.40 9.11 1.88
N THR A 27 1.14 9.53 2.03
CA THR A 27 0.18 8.91 2.93
C THR A 27 -0.48 7.72 2.24
N ILE A 28 -0.46 6.56 2.90
CA ILE A 28 -1.22 5.37 2.50
C ILE A 28 -2.39 5.22 3.47
N THR A 29 -3.57 4.98 2.92
CA THR A 29 -4.82 4.82 3.69
C THR A 29 -5.39 3.44 3.50
N PHE A 30 -5.65 2.77 4.61
CA PHE A 30 -6.34 1.49 4.69
C PHE A 30 -7.79 1.75 5.06
N ASN A 31 -8.73 1.42 4.17
CA ASN A 31 -10.16 1.60 4.39
C ASN A 31 -10.86 0.25 4.50
N PHE A 32 -11.47 0.02 5.65
CA PHE A 32 -12.31 -1.14 5.92
C PHE A 32 -13.77 -0.80 5.65
N SER A 33 -14.53 -1.72 5.04
CA SER A 33 -15.97 -1.55 4.80
C SER A 33 -16.81 -1.56 6.09
N LYS A 34 -16.20 -1.94 7.22
CA LYS A 34 -16.81 -2.04 8.55
C LYS A 34 -15.78 -1.79 9.65
N ALA A 35 -16.27 -1.53 10.86
CA ALA A 35 -15.43 -1.35 12.03
C ALA A 35 -14.65 -2.65 12.33
N VAL A 36 -13.34 -2.51 12.51
CA VAL A 36 -12.44 -3.61 12.89
C VAL A 36 -12.05 -3.44 14.36
N LYS A 37 -12.02 -4.54 15.10
CA LYS A 37 -11.61 -4.55 16.51
C LYS A 37 -10.14 -4.14 16.67
N ASP A 38 -9.88 -3.39 17.72
CA ASP A 38 -8.56 -2.87 18.05
C ASP A 38 -7.53 -4.00 18.23
N GLY A 39 -6.34 -3.80 17.67
CA GLY A 39 -5.24 -4.76 17.69
C GLY A 39 -5.30 -5.85 16.61
N LEU A 40 -6.36 -5.92 15.80
CA LEU A 40 -6.45 -6.90 14.70
C LEU A 40 -5.76 -6.45 13.40
N PHE A 41 -5.49 -5.15 13.26
CA PHE A 41 -4.70 -4.60 12.16
C PHE A 41 -3.58 -3.78 12.76
N THR A 42 -2.35 -4.23 12.54
CA THR A 42 -1.12 -3.60 13.03
C THR A 42 -0.17 -3.33 11.86
N VAL A 43 0.96 -2.69 12.15
CA VAL A 43 2.02 -2.47 11.16
C VAL A 43 2.63 -3.78 10.64
N ASP A 44 2.57 -4.86 11.42
CA ASP A 44 3.13 -6.17 11.05
C ASP A 44 2.31 -6.87 9.95
N ASP A 45 1.03 -6.49 9.79
CA ASP A 45 0.17 -6.99 8.72
C ASP A 45 0.46 -6.31 7.36
N ILE A 46 1.40 -5.35 7.31
CA ILE A 46 1.70 -4.52 6.13
C ILE A 46 3.02 -4.94 5.49
N GLY A 47 2.92 -5.54 4.30
CA GLY A 47 4.06 -5.73 3.40
C GLY A 47 4.33 -4.45 2.59
N ILE A 48 5.60 -4.10 2.46
CA ILE A 48 6.04 -2.92 1.68
C ILE A 48 7.24 -3.25 0.80
N VAL A 49 7.18 -2.81 -0.46
CA VAL A 49 8.27 -2.86 -1.43
C VAL A 49 8.42 -1.49 -2.11
N ASN A 50 9.64 -1.17 -2.57
CA ASN A 50 10.03 0.12 -3.14
C ASN A 50 9.82 1.32 -2.20
N GLY A 51 9.92 1.09 -0.90
CA GLY A 51 9.82 2.13 0.10
C GLY A 51 9.92 1.57 1.51
N THR A 52 9.86 2.46 2.48
CA THR A 52 9.85 2.11 3.90
C THR A 52 8.70 2.83 4.60
N ILE A 53 8.15 2.21 5.64
CA ILE A 53 7.19 2.86 6.53
C ILE A 53 7.94 3.83 7.43
N ASN A 54 7.46 5.06 7.56
CA ASN A 54 8.02 6.03 8.49
C ASN A 54 7.68 5.60 9.92
N SER A 55 8.69 5.42 10.76
CA SER A 55 8.51 4.98 12.15
C SER A 55 7.56 5.91 12.91
N GLY A 56 6.63 5.32 13.67
CA GLY A 56 5.60 6.05 14.43
C GLY A 56 4.47 6.66 13.60
N SER A 57 4.43 6.44 12.27
CA SER A 57 3.37 7.02 11.42
C SER A 57 2.06 6.22 11.38
N PHE A 58 2.08 4.96 11.83
CA PHE A 58 0.87 4.13 11.88
C PHE A 58 -0.17 4.74 12.82
N THR A 59 -1.28 5.19 12.25
CA THR A 59 -2.33 5.91 12.96
C THR A 59 -3.68 5.28 12.68
N LYS A 60 -4.42 4.97 13.74
CA LYS A 60 -5.85 4.63 13.64
C LYS A 60 -6.64 5.94 13.58
N VAL A 61 -7.17 6.28 12.40
CA VAL A 61 -7.96 7.50 12.18
C VAL A 61 -9.40 7.28 12.71
N SER A 62 -9.95 6.09 12.49
CA SER A 62 -11.27 5.69 12.99
C SER A 62 -11.34 4.15 13.13
N ALA A 63 -12.48 3.61 13.55
CA ALA A 63 -12.69 2.16 13.57
C ALA A 63 -12.65 1.52 12.16
N THR A 64 -12.78 2.32 11.09
CA THR A 64 -12.81 1.86 9.69
C THR A 64 -11.62 2.34 8.86
N GLN A 65 -10.71 3.13 9.44
CA GLN A 65 -9.63 3.75 8.67
C GLN A 65 -8.33 3.84 9.46
N TYR A 66 -7.24 3.43 8.80
CA TYR A 66 -5.88 3.53 9.31
C TYR A 66 -5.00 4.20 8.27
N THR A 67 -3.94 4.88 8.69
CA THR A 67 -2.96 5.50 7.81
C THR A 67 -1.54 5.17 8.23
N ILE A 68 -0.64 5.17 7.25
CA ILE A 68 0.81 5.23 7.45
C ILE A 68 1.38 6.32 6.54
N MET A 69 2.55 6.84 6.90
CA MET A 69 3.38 7.60 5.97
C MET A 69 4.50 6.71 5.47
N VAL A 70 4.80 6.77 4.18
CA VAL A 70 5.89 6.03 3.57
C VAL A 70 6.94 6.97 3.02
N THR A 71 8.18 6.49 2.94
CA THR A 71 9.23 7.12 2.15
C THR A 71 9.50 6.22 0.95
N PRO A 72 9.21 6.66 -0.29
CA PRO A 72 9.57 5.88 -1.48
C PRO A 72 11.08 5.63 -1.54
N SER A 73 11.48 4.51 -2.12
CA SER A 73 12.88 4.24 -2.44
C SER A 73 13.42 5.24 -3.49
N LEU A 74 14.68 5.08 -3.92
CA LEU A 74 15.27 5.86 -5.02
C LEU A 74 15.15 7.39 -4.79
N GLY A 75 15.35 7.82 -3.55
CA GLY A 75 15.34 9.24 -3.17
C GLY A 75 13.95 9.83 -2.88
N GLY A 76 12.91 9.02 -2.69
CA GLY A 76 11.63 9.48 -2.13
C GLY A 76 10.67 10.13 -3.13
N LYS A 77 10.91 9.97 -4.43
CA LYS A 77 10.24 10.81 -5.44
C LYS A 77 9.11 10.14 -6.22
N HIS A 78 8.94 8.83 -6.14
CA HIS A 78 8.04 8.08 -7.01
C HIS A 78 6.74 7.62 -6.32
N SER A 79 5.71 7.34 -7.14
CA SER A 79 4.39 6.84 -6.71
C SER A 79 4.22 5.35 -7.04
N ASN A 80 5.26 4.56 -6.71
CA ASN A 80 5.30 3.11 -6.94
C ASN A 80 5.72 2.35 -5.68
N VAL A 81 5.25 2.81 -4.51
CA VAL A 81 5.38 2.04 -3.27
C VAL A 81 4.31 0.96 -3.29
N ALA A 82 4.75 -0.29 -3.41
CA ALA A 82 3.87 -1.45 -3.44
C ALA A 82 3.54 -1.85 -2.00
N ILE A 83 2.24 -1.87 -1.70
CA ILE A 83 1.71 -2.20 -0.39
C ILE A 83 0.84 -3.44 -0.54
N THR A 84 1.26 -4.52 0.10
CA THR A 84 0.41 -5.69 0.34
C THR A 84 -0.03 -5.68 1.79
N THR A 85 -1.19 -6.28 2.03
CA THR A 85 -1.58 -6.67 3.37
C THR A 85 -1.84 -8.15 3.32
N GLU A 86 -1.06 -8.89 4.09
CA GLU A 86 -1.34 -10.29 4.34
C GLU A 86 -1.89 -10.35 5.74
N ILE A 87 -3.18 -10.67 5.87
CA ILE A 87 -3.74 -10.97 7.19
C ILE A 87 -3.34 -12.41 7.52
N ASN A 88 -2.02 -12.60 7.66
CA ASN A 88 -1.36 -13.87 7.89
C ASN A 88 -1.01 -13.97 9.37
N ASN A 89 -2.05 -14.16 10.17
CA ASN A 89 -1.87 -14.91 11.40
C ASN A 89 -3.06 -15.84 11.53
N THR A 90 -2.78 -17.11 11.81
CA THR A 90 -3.75 -18.14 12.20
C THR A 90 -4.65 -17.73 13.38
N THR A 91 -4.46 -16.54 13.97
CA THR A 91 -5.32 -15.88 14.96
C THR A 91 -5.86 -14.49 14.56
N ASN A 92 -5.42 -13.88 13.45
CA ASN A 92 -5.89 -12.56 12.99
C ASN A 92 -7.00 -12.73 11.95
N THR A 93 -8.17 -13.16 12.41
CA THR A 93 -9.38 -13.07 11.60
C THR A 93 -9.88 -11.62 11.68
N LEU A 94 -10.11 -10.92 10.55
CA LEU A 94 -10.87 -9.66 10.57
C LEU A 94 -12.30 -9.97 11.03
N THR A 95 -12.51 -10.03 12.34
CA THR A 95 -13.84 -10.07 12.91
C THR A 95 -14.40 -8.65 12.88
N ASP A 96 -15.60 -8.53 12.30
CA ASP A 96 -16.47 -7.39 12.59
C ASP A 96 -16.54 -7.23 14.12
N ILE A 97 -16.66 -6.00 14.62
CA ILE A 97 -16.84 -5.74 16.08
C ILE A 97 -17.99 -6.58 16.69
N SER A 98 -18.91 -7.05 15.84
CA SER A 98 -19.84 -8.14 16.14
C SER A 98 -19.15 -9.52 16.00
N ASP A 99 -18.65 -10.06 17.11
CA ASP A 99 -17.98 -11.36 17.30
C ASP A 99 -18.74 -12.59 16.70
N ASN A 100 -18.69 -12.78 15.37
CA ASN A 100 -19.53 -13.76 14.64
C ASN A 100 -18.75 -14.84 13.86
N GLY A 101 -17.42 -14.90 14.00
CA GLY A 101 -16.61 -15.99 13.44
C GLY A 101 -16.36 -15.97 11.92
N ASN A 102 -16.74 -14.91 11.21
CA ASN A 102 -16.44 -14.78 9.79
C ASN A 102 -14.97 -14.38 9.55
N THR A 103 -14.20 -15.24 8.87
CA THR A 103 -12.77 -15.04 8.59
C THR A 103 -12.55 -14.61 7.14
N HIS A 104 -11.67 -13.62 6.90
CA HIS A 104 -11.24 -13.21 5.57
C HIS A 104 -9.73 -13.44 5.41
N THR A 105 -9.35 -14.30 4.47
CA THR A 105 -7.96 -14.40 3.98
C THR A 105 -7.94 -13.74 2.61
N ALA A 106 -7.85 -12.41 2.56
CA ALA A 106 -7.60 -11.71 1.31
C ALA A 106 -6.32 -10.93 1.42
N THR A 107 -5.39 -11.23 0.52
CA THR A 107 -4.27 -10.35 0.22
C THR A 107 -4.83 -9.15 -0.51
N THR A 108 -4.93 -8.00 0.15
CA THR A 108 -5.25 -6.74 -0.53
C THR A 108 -3.95 -6.07 -0.95
N LYS A 109 -3.91 -5.59 -2.19
CA LYS A 109 -2.82 -4.76 -2.71
C LYS A 109 -3.31 -3.40 -3.18
N ASN A 110 -2.47 -2.37 -3.06
CA ASN A 110 -2.74 -1.11 -3.73
C ASN A 110 -2.47 -1.21 -5.25
N ILE A 111 -3.03 -0.26 -5.98
CA ILE A 111 -2.71 -0.05 -7.40
C ILE A 111 -1.83 1.18 -7.49
N THR A 112 -0.65 1.03 -8.10
CA THR A 112 0.30 2.12 -8.30
C THR A 112 0.32 2.60 -9.76
N ARG A 113 0.96 3.76 -9.97
CA ARG A 113 1.20 4.34 -11.30
C ARG A 113 2.60 4.92 -11.34
N ILE A 114 3.35 4.54 -12.36
CA ILE A 114 4.66 5.10 -12.64
C ILE A 114 4.45 6.18 -13.70
N SER A 115 4.72 7.43 -13.37
CA SER A 115 4.55 8.56 -14.30
C SER A 115 5.80 9.40 -14.33
N TYR A 116 6.33 9.65 -15.54
CA TYR A 116 7.50 10.51 -15.74
C TYR A 116 8.71 10.14 -14.86
N LEU A 117 8.96 8.85 -14.66
CA LEU A 117 10.02 8.34 -13.77
C LEU A 117 11.39 8.97 -14.06
N LYS A 118 11.75 9.14 -15.34
CA LYS A 118 12.97 9.82 -15.79
C LYS A 118 13.18 11.22 -15.18
N ASN A 119 12.10 11.92 -14.82
CA ASN A 119 12.19 13.25 -14.20
C ASN A 119 12.42 13.17 -12.67
N LEU A 120 12.29 11.97 -12.10
CA LEU A 120 12.30 11.71 -10.66
C LEU A 120 13.60 11.03 -10.23
N VAL A 121 14.17 10.16 -11.07
CA VAL A 121 15.40 9.42 -10.81
C VAL A 121 16.46 9.76 -11.85
N ASP A 122 17.72 9.69 -11.43
CA ASP A 122 18.86 9.88 -12.32
C ASP A 122 19.10 8.61 -13.12
N ILE A 123 19.16 8.75 -14.44
CA ILE A 123 19.30 7.65 -15.41
C ILE A 123 20.07 8.12 -16.65
N ASP A 124 20.77 9.25 -16.57
CA ASP A 124 21.28 9.93 -17.75
C ASP A 124 22.55 9.31 -18.35
N GLY A 125 23.03 8.21 -17.76
CA GLY A 125 24.22 7.48 -18.21
C GLY A 125 25.53 8.17 -17.81
N LYS A 126 25.47 9.18 -16.94
CA LYS A 126 26.64 9.85 -16.37
C LYS A 126 26.72 9.56 -14.88
N ASP A 127 27.95 9.52 -14.37
CA ASP A 127 28.21 9.21 -12.97
C ASP A 127 27.50 7.91 -12.53
N SER A 128 26.91 7.89 -11.34
CA SER A 128 26.15 6.73 -10.84
C SER A 128 24.66 6.93 -11.10
N ASP A 129 24.14 6.24 -12.09
CA ASP A 129 22.70 6.13 -12.31
C ASP A 129 22.00 5.38 -11.16
N VAL A 130 20.69 5.61 -11.03
CA VAL A 130 19.82 4.85 -10.14
C VAL A 130 19.64 3.43 -10.68
N ASP A 131 19.99 2.43 -9.86
CA ASP A 131 19.74 1.02 -10.17
C ASP A 131 18.24 0.69 -10.06
N LEU A 132 17.67 0.20 -11.15
CA LEU A 132 16.27 -0.26 -11.23
C LEU A 132 16.15 -1.78 -11.47
N THR A 133 17.24 -2.54 -11.44
CA THR A 133 17.29 -3.97 -11.85
C THR A 133 16.32 -4.86 -11.06
N HIS A 134 16.05 -4.52 -9.80
CA HIS A 134 15.15 -5.26 -8.92
C HIS A 134 13.91 -4.45 -8.52
N TRP A 135 13.59 -3.40 -9.28
CA TRP A 135 12.48 -2.52 -8.93
C TRP A 135 11.14 -3.22 -9.18
N ASP A 136 10.32 -3.33 -8.12
CA ASP A 136 9.07 -4.07 -8.19
C ASP A 136 7.98 -3.27 -8.91
N VAL A 137 7.45 -3.80 -10.01
CA VAL A 137 6.36 -3.18 -10.78
C VAL A 137 5.05 -3.99 -10.73
N SER A 138 4.94 -4.98 -9.84
CA SER A 138 3.80 -5.90 -9.75
C SER A 138 2.48 -5.24 -9.31
N HIS A 139 2.56 -4.04 -8.74
CA HIS A 139 1.39 -3.21 -8.38
C HIS A 139 1.10 -2.11 -9.41
N ALA A 140 2.00 -1.90 -10.38
CA ALA A 140 1.86 -0.85 -11.36
C ALA A 140 0.80 -1.22 -12.40
N SER A 141 -0.28 -0.45 -12.43
CA SER A 141 -1.31 -0.57 -13.49
C SER A 141 -0.93 0.18 -14.76
N ASN A 142 0.02 1.11 -14.66
CA ASN A 142 0.37 2.02 -15.74
C ASN A 142 1.78 2.58 -15.55
N ALA A 143 2.55 2.67 -16.65
CA ALA A 143 3.88 3.27 -16.71
C ALA A 143 3.93 4.47 -17.67
N ASN A 144 3.01 5.43 -17.51
CA ASN A 144 2.83 6.54 -18.43
C ASN A 144 4.11 7.37 -18.54
N ARG A 145 4.67 7.44 -19.75
CA ARG A 145 5.82 8.30 -20.06
C ARG A 145 7.00 8.07 -19.09
N ALA A 146 7.13 6.88 -18.51
CA ALA A 146 8.15 6.58 -17.50
C ALA A 146 9.55 6.97 -18.00
N PHE A 147 9.83 6.68 -19.28
CA PHE A 147 11.09 7.01 -19.96
C PHE A 147 10.88 7.85 -21.23
N SER A 148 9.82 8.68 -21.26
CA SER A 148 9.53 9.51 -22.44
C SER A 148 10.70 10.45 -22.73
N ASN A 149 11.20 10.44 -23.97
CA ASN A 149 12.35 11.23 -24.42
C ASN A 149 13.65 10.99 -23.62
N ALA A 150 13.78 9.86 -22.91
CA ALA A 150 15.04 9.51 -22.24
C ALA A 150 16.17 9.39 -23.29
N THR A 151 17.38 9.85 -22.97
CA THR A 151 18.54 9.78 -23.89
C THR A 151 19.69 8.91 -23.41
N ALA A 152 19.61 8.33 -22.22
CA ALA A 152 20.26 7.07 -21.84
C ALA A 152 19.49 6.43 -20.69
N PHE A 153 19.70 5.11 -20.55
CA PHE A 153 19.31 4.18 -19.48
C PHE A 153 19.62 2.78 -20.05
N ASN A 154 20.67 2.09 -19.60
CA ASN A 154 20.81 0.66 -19.87
C ASN A 154 21.55 -0.02 -18.71
N GLN A 155 20.74 -0.39 -17.72
CA GLN A 155 20.99 -1.11 -16.46
C GLN A 155 21.88 -2.36 -16.58
#